data_AF-A0A3Q2DA95-F1
#
_entry.id   AF-A0A3Q2DA95-F1
#
_cell.length_a   1.000
_cell.length_b   1.000
_cell.length_c   1.000
_cell.angle_alpha   90.00
_cell.angle_beta   90.00
_cell.angle_gamma   90.00
#
_symmetry.space_group_name_H-M   'P 1'
#
loop_
_entity.id
_entity.type
_entity.pdbx_description
1 polymer ?
#
loop_
_entity_poly.entity_id
_entity_poly.type
_entity_poly.pdbx_seq_one_letter_code
_entity_poly.pdbx_strand_id
1 'polypeptide(L)'
;MAAAGGESSSQTVSDELFQSFYTEVLQIDPEATDEELKKRFRALSILVHPDKNQDDPDRAQRAFEVVDKAYKLLLEPEQKKRAVDVIQAGKEYVEHMVKQKKKQLKKDGKPQDVEEDDPDMFRQAVYKQTMKLFAELEIKRKEREAKEMHERKRAREEEIEAAEKAKREREWQKNFEESRDGRVDSWRTFQTKGKKKEKKNRSFLKPPKVKMEQRE
;
A
#
# COMPACT_ATOMS: atom_id res chain seq x y z
N MET A 1 13.73 -28.95 -1.33
CA MET A 1 13.14 -28.11 -2.39
C MET A 1 12.99 -26.71 -1.83
N ALA A 2 13.76 -25.76 -2.37
CA ALA A 2 13.83 -24.40 -1.90
C ALA A 2 12.55 -23.62 -2.27
N ALA A 3 11.95 -22.94 -1.30
CA ALA A 3 10.94 -21.91 -1.53
C ALA A 3 11.67 -20.56 -1.58
N ALA A 4 11.77 -19.97 -2.77
CA ALA A 4 12.34 -18.65 -2.98
C ALA A 4 11.26 -17.71 -3.53
N GLY A 5 11.14 -16.54 -2.90
CA GLY A 5 10.80 -15.28 -3.58
C GLY A 5 9.32 -14.96 -3.77
N GLY A 6 8.67 -14.48 -2.71
CA GLY A 6 7.32 -13.92 -2.76
C GLY A 6 7.20 -12.50 -2.19
N GLU A 7 8.30 -11.77 -1.99
CA GLU A 7 8.31 -10.44 -1.34
C GLU A 7 8.64 -9.28 -2.31
N SER A 8 8.86 -9.56 -3.60
CA SER A 8 9.48 -8.63 -4.55
C SER A 8 8.54 -7.60 -5.23
N SER A 9 7.21 -7.69 -5.09
CA SER A 9 6.30 -6.92 -5.98
C SER A 9 5.76 -5.61 -5.38
N SER A 10 5.74 -5.46 -4.06
CA SER A 10 5.19 -4.26 -3.39
C SER A 10 6.29 -3.22 -3.08
N GLN A 11 7.56 -3.65 -2.99
CA GLN A 11 8.75 -2.79 -2.89
C GLN A 11 9.16 -2.14 -4.21
N THR A 12 8.93 -2.80 -5.36
CA THR A 12 9.31 -2.25 -6.66
C THR A 12 8.46 -1.05 -7.03
N VAL A 13 7.14 -1.10 -6.80
CA VAL A 13 6.22 0.00 -7.12
C VAL A 13 6.36 1.22 -6.20
N SER A 14 6.88 1.02 -4.99
CA SER A 14 7.17 2.07 -4.02
C SER A 14 8.50 2.78 -4.31
N ASP A 15 9.48 2.07 -4.88
CA ASP A 15 10.69 2.67 -5.46
C ASP A 15 10.39 3.41 -6.78
N GLU A 16 9.44 2.92 -7.59
CA GLU A 16 9.11 3.44 -8.93
C GLU A 16 8.57 4.89 -8.93
N LEU A 17 7.88 5.31 -7.88
CA LEU A 17 7.33 6.67 -7.74
C LEU A 17 8.25 7.60 -6.95
N PHE A 18 9.15 7.04 -6.14
CA PHE A 18 10.19 7.83 -5.48
C PHE A 18 11.21 8.33 -6.50
N GLN A 19 11.45 7.57 -7.56
CA GLN A 19 12.45 7.78 -8.63
C GLN A 19 12.31 9.07 -9.44
N SER A 20 11.09 9.62 -9.59
CA SER A 20 10.83 10.81 -10.41
C SER A 20 10.94 12.13 -9.66
N PHE A 21 10.87 12.10 -8.33
CA PHE A 21 11.10 13.26 -7.45
C PHE A 21 12.54 13.81 -7.55
N TYR A 22 13.45 13.03 -8.16
CA TYR A 22 14.88 13.21 -8.03
C TYR A 22 15.55 14.05 -9.09
N THR A 23 15.02 14.09 -10.31
CA THR A 23 15.43 15.09 -11.31
C THR A 23 15.14 16.50 -10.79
N GLU A 24 14.03 16.68 -10.07
CA GLU A 24 13.66 17.92 -9.40
C GLU A 24 14.52 18.21 -8.16
N VAL A 25 14.84 17.20 -7.32
CA VAL A 25 15.79 17.36 -6.20
C VAL A 25 17.16 17.85 -6.71
N LEU A 26 17.63 17.30 -7.83
CA LEU A 26 18.90 17.67 -8.43
C LEU A 26 18.81 18.91 -9.34
N GLN A 27 17.58 19.41 -9.59
CA GLN A 27 17.26 20.53 -10.47
C GLN A 27 17.97 20.44 -11.83
N ILE A 28 17.91 19.27 -12.44
CA ILE A 28 18.51 19.03 -13.75
C ILE A 28 17.46 18.91 -14.83
N ASP A 29 17.84 19.26 -16.05
CA ASP A 29 16.99 19.06 -17.21
C ASP A 29 16.74 17.55 -17.41
N PRO A 30 15.53 17.11 -17.78
CA PRO A 30 15.26 15.72 -18.16
C PRO A 30 16.20 15.18 -19.26
N GLU A 31 16.71 16.05 -20.14
CA GLU A 31 17.67 15.67 -21.19
C GLU A 31 19.13 15.77 -20.75
N ALA A 32 19.39 16.08 -19.47
CA ALA A 32 20.74 16.26 -18.97
C ALA A 32 21.58 14.98 -19.09
N THR A 33 22.85 15.20 -19.44
CA THR A 33 23.86 14.14 -19.55
C THR A 33 24.26 13.63 -18.17
N ASP A 34 24.82 12.42 -18.13
CA ASP A 34 25.28 11.82 -16.87
C ASP A 34 26.42 12.62 -16.23
N GLU A 35 27.17 13.38 -17.03
CA GLU A 35 28.19 14.32 -16.56
C GLU A 35 27.58 15.50 -15.79
N GLU A 36 26.49 16.07 -16.31
CA GLU A 36 25.74 17.15 -15.67
C GLU A 36 25.07 16.66 -14.38
N LEU A 37 24.50 15.46 -14.40
CA LEU A 37 23.97 14.78 -13.23
C LEU A 37 25.04 14.66 -12.12
N LYS A 38 26.23 14.18 -12.46
CA LYS A 38 27.35 14.04 -11.51
C LYS A 38 27.85 15.38 -10.99
N LYS A 39 27.89 16.40 -11.85
CA LYS A 39 28.29 17.76 -11.46
C LYS A 39 27.30 18.37 -10.46
N ARG A 40 26.00 18.20 -10.71
CA ARG A 40 24.92 18.71 -9.86
C ARG A 40 24.84 17.98 -8.53
N PHE A 41 24.99 16.66 -8.54
CA PHE A 41 25.12 15.86 -7.33
C PHE A 41 26.27 16.34 -6.44
N ARG A 42 27.46 16.57 -7.01
CA ARG A 42 28.61 17.09 -6.25
C ARG A 42 28.34 18.45 -5.63
N ALA A 43 27.73 19.37 -6.40
CA ALA A 43 27.41 20.71 -5.92
C ALA A 43 26.40 20.66 -4.74
N LEU A 44 25.33 19.89 -4.88
CA LEU A 44 24.32 19.75 -3.84
C LEU A 44 24.85 19.00 -2.62
N SER A 45 25.63 17.94 -2.81
CA SER A 45 26.25 17.17 -1.72
C SER A 45 27.10 18.06 -0.82
N ILE A 46 27.86 18.99 -1.39
CA ILE A 46 28.67 19.95 -0.63
C ILE A 46 27.76 20.91 0.16
N LEU A 47 26.66 21.35 -0.44
CA LEU A 47 25.73 22.30 0.18
C LEU A 47 25.00 21.69 1.39
N VAL A 48 24.59 20.42 1.29
CA VAL A 48 23.83 19.73 2.34
C VAL A 48 24.69 18.86 3.24
N HIS A 49 26.02 18.91 3.12
CA HIS A 49 26.91 18.06 3.92
C HIS A 49 26.77 18.38 5.42
N PRO A 50 26.63 17.38 6.30
CA PRO A 50 26.45 17.62 7.74
C PRO A 50 27.65 18.33 8.39
N ASP A 51 28.88 18.08 7.91
CA ASP A 51 30.10 18.76 8.39
C ASP A 51 30.07 20.29 8.16
N LYS A 52 29.39 20.75 7.10
CA LYS A 52 29.26 22.18 6.76
C LYS A 52 28.02 22.84 7.36
N ASN A 53 27.08 22.04 7.88
CA ASN A 53 25.81 22.49 8.44
C ASN A 53 25.68 21.99 9.90
N GLN A 54 26.67 22.35 10.72
CA GLN A 54 26.78 21.87 12.11
C GLN A 54 25.66 22.42 13.02
N ASP A 55 24.98 23.48 12.59
CA ASP A 55 23.85 24.09 13.31
C ASP A 55 22.59 23.20 13.33
N ASP A 56 22.42 22.35 12.29
CA ASP A 56 21.30 21.42 12.16
C ASP A 56 21.74 20.14 11.40
N PRO A 57 22.51 19.26 12.08
CA PRO A 57 23.10 18.08 11.44
C PRO A 57 22.04 17.06 11.01
N ASP A 58 20.92 16.95 11.74
CA ASP A 58 19.83 16.02 11.43
C ASP A 58 19.09 16.42 10.14
N ARG A 59 18.87 17.73 9.94
CA ARG A 59 18.31 18.22 8.68
C ARG A 59 19.29 18.05 7.52
N ALA A 60 20.57 18.35 7.74
CA ALA A 60 21.60 18.18 6.73
C ALA A 60 21.75 16.73 6.29
N GLN A 61 21.78 15.79 7.25
CA GLN A 61 21.84 14.36 6.99
C GLN A 61 20.64 13.88 6.17
N ARG A 62 19.41 14.26 6.55
CA ARG A 62 18.21 13.92 5.78
C ARG A 62 18.24 14.50 4.37
N ALA A 63 18.70 15.74 4.20
CA ALA A 63 18.82 16.36 2.89
C ALA A 63 19.87 15.66 2.02
N PHE A 64 21.01 15.29 2.60
CA PHE A 64 22.07 14.52 1.92
C PHE A 64 21.57 13.15 1.48
N GLU A 65 20.85 12.43 2.34
CA GLU A 65 20.27 11.13 2.00
C GLU A 65 19.29 11.22 0.83
N VAL A 66 18.49 12.29 0.77
CA VAL A 66 17.59 12.53 -0.35
C VAL A 66 18.38 12.79 -1.64
N VAL A 67 19.44 13.61 -1.60
CA VAL A 67 20.31 13.90 -2.75
C VAL A 67 21.07 12.65 -3.23
N ASP A 68 21.54 11.80 -2.32
CA ASP A 68 22.25 10.56 -2.65
C ASP A 68 21.32 9.50 -3.26
N LYS A 69 20.13 9.31 -2.68
CA LYS A 69 19.10 8.46 -3.29
C LYS A 69 18.70 8.97 -4.67
N ALA A 70 18.65 10.29 -4.85
CA ALA A 70 18.37 10.92 -6.15
C ALA A 70 19.35 10.49 -7.22
N TYR A 71 20.62 10.64 -6.90
CA TYR A 71 21.70 10.33 -7.81
C TYR A 71 21.70 8.85 -8.20
N LYS A 72 21.54 7.95 -7.22
CA LYS A 72 21.50 6.49 -7.44
C LYS A 72 20.33 6.07 -8.33
N LEU A 73 19.20 6.71 -8.20
CA LEU A 73 18.01 6.35 -8.97
C LEU A 73 18.05 6.89 -10.40
N LEU A 74 18.66 8.05 -10.63
CA LEU A 74 18.85 8.59 -11.98
C LEU A 74 20.02 7.95 -12.75
N LEU A 75 20.89 7.21 -12.05
CA LEU A 75 21.92 6.36 -12.66
C LEU A 75 21.30 5.17 -13.40
N GLU A 76 20.15 4.69 -12.96
CA GLU A 76 19.48 3.57 -13.59
C GLU A 76 18.60 4.05 -14.76
N PRO A 77 18.79 3.50 -15.98
CA PRO A 77 18.23 4.08 -17.21
C PRO A 77 16.71 3.96 -17.31
N GLU A 78 16.13 2.89 -16.75
CA GLU A 78 14.68 2.67 -16.77
C GLU A 78 13.96 3.70 -15.89
N GLN A 79 14.58 4.05 -14.78
CA GLN A 79 14.12 4.97 -13.75
C GLN A 79 14.24 6.41 -14.24
N LYS A 80 15.38 6.74 -14.88
CA LYS A 80 15.56 8.01 -15.59
C LYS A 80 14.45 8.21 -16.64
N LYS A 81 14.15 7.19 -17.45
CA LYS A 81 13.10 7.28 -18.47
C LYS A 81 11.73 7.57 -17.87
N ARG A 82 11.33 6.86 -16.81
CA ARG A 82 10.04 7.11 -16.14
C ARG A 82 9.94 8.51 -15.55
N ALA A 83 11.03 9.04 -14.99
CA ALA A 83 11.08 10.41 -14.50
C ALA A 83 10.85 11.43 -15.64
N VAL A 84 11.49 11.21 -16.80
CA VAL A 84 11.31 12.03 -18.00
C VAL A 84 9.87 11.96 -18.51
N ASP A 85 9.25 10.78 -18.54
CA ASP A 85 7.87 10.59 -19.02
C ASP A 85 6.86 11.40 -18.19
N VAL A 86 7.02 11.48 -16.86
CA VAL A 86 6.14 12.27 -16.00
C VAL A 86 6.35 13.78 -16.17
N ILE A 87 7.61 14.22 -16.31
CA ILE A 87 7.92 15.63 -16.61
C ILE A 87 7.31 16.03 -17.95
N GLN A 88 7.40 15.15 -18.96
CA GLN A 88 6.81 15.36 -20.27
C GLN A 88 5.28 15.46 -20.20
N ALA A 89 4.62 14.59 -19.44
CA ALA A 89 3.18 14.68 -19.19
C ALA A 89 2.79 16.01 -18.50
N GLY A 90 3.62 16.50 -17.57
CA GLY A 90 3.44 17.82 -16.95
C GLY A 90 3.56 18.97 -17.95
N LYS A 91 4.58 18.93 -18.84
CA LYS A 91 4.76 19.90 -19.94
C LYS A 91 3.56 19.91 -20.87
N GLU A 92 3.15 18.75 -21.37
CA GLU A 92 2.02 18.59 -22.29
C GLU A 92 0.71 19.12 -21.70
N TYR A 93 0.48 18.88 -20.41
CA TYR A 93 -0.70 19.42 -19.72
C TYR A 93 -0.69 20.95 -19.72
N VAL A 94 0.44 21.57 -19.36
CA VAL A 94 0.56 23.03 -19.33
C VAL A 94 0.43 23.63 -20.73
N GLU A 95 1.08 23.05 -21.73
CA GLU A 95 0.92 23.47 -23.13
C GLU A 95 -0.53 23.38 -23.60
N HIS A 96 -1.22 22.29 -23.28
CA HIS A 96 -2.63 22.12 -23.61
C HIS A 96 -3.49 23.19 -22.91
N MET A 97 -3.24 23.46 -21.62
CA MET A 97 -3.91 24.50 -20.87
C MET A 97 -3.70 25.90 -21.47
N VAL A 98 -2.46 26.26 -21.81
CA VAL A 98 -2.12 27.55 -22.44
C VAL A 98 -2.81 27.68 -23.80
N LYS A 99 -2.78 26.62 -24.62
CA LYS A 99 -3.47 26.58 -25.93
C LYS A 99 -4.97 26.78 -25.79
N GLN A 100 -5.60 26.18 -24.77
CA GLN A 100 -7.02 26.40 -24.49
C GLN A 100 -7.32 27.82 -24.03
N LYS A 101 -6.51 28.40 -23.13
CA LYS A 101 -6.65 29.80 -22.70
C LYS A 101 -6.55 30.77 -23.89
N LYS A 102 -5.56 30.59 -24.77
CA LYS A 102 -5.41 31.39 -25.99
C LYS A 102 -6.63 31.30 -26.91
N LYS A 103 -7.17 30.09 -27.09
CA LYS A 103 -8.38 29.86 -27.89
C LYS A 103 -9.60 30.56 -27.29
N GLN A 104 -9.74 30.56 -25.97
CA GLN A 104 -10.82 31.23 -25.27
C GLN A 104 -10.68 32.76 -25.36
N LEU A 105 -9.49 33.32 -25.13
CA LEU A 105 -9.23 34.75 -25.29
C LEU A 105 -9.52 35.25 -26.71
N LYS A 106 -9.17 34.44 -27.72
CA LYS A 106 -9.54 34.71 -29.13
C LYS A 106 -11.05 34.77 -29.33
N LYS A 107 -11.82 33.87 -28.69
CA LYS A 107 -13.28 33.84 -28.77
C LYS A 107 -13.90 35.06 -28.08
N ASP A 108 -13.29 35.52 -26.99
CA ASP A 108 -13.75 36.66 -26.18
C ASP A 108 -13.28 38.01 -26.73
N GLY A 109 -12.56 38.04 -27.85
CA GLY A 109 -12.04 39.27 -28.48
C GLY A 109 -10.94 39.97 -27.68
N LYS A 110 -10.34 39.28 -26.69
CA LYS A 110 -9.26 39.80 -25.84
C LYS A 110 -7.87 39.54 -26.48
N PRO A 111 -6.83 40.31 -26.11
CA PRO A 111 -5.46 40.02 -26.51
C PRO A 111 -5.10 38.58 -26.15
N GLN A 112 -4.41 37.87 -27.05
CA GLN A 112 -3.98 36.47 -26.85
C GLN A 112 -2.73 36.33 -25.97
N ASP A 113 -2.24 37.43 -25.41
CA ASP A 113 -1.09 37.45 -24.53
C ASP A 113 -1.47 36.74 -23.23
N VAL A 114 -0.81 35.61 -22.97
CA VAL A 114 -1.03 34.81 -21.76
C VAL A 114 0.23 34.91 -20.92
N GLU A 115 0.07 35.03 -19.61
CA GLU A 115 1.18 35.09 -18.64
C GLU A 115 2.17 33.91 -18.75
N GLU A 116 1.72 32.79 -19.32
CA GLU A 116 2.54 31.61 -19.61
C GLU A 116 3.35 31.69 -20.92
N ASP A 117 3.33 32.81 -21.65
CA ASP A 117 4.19 33.07 -22.82
C ASP A 117 5.59 33.54 -22.44
N ASP A 118 5.77 34.03 -21.20
CA ASP A 118 7.09 34.22 -20.62
C ASP A 118 7.73 32.84 -20.35
N PRO A 119 8.93 32.54 -20.89
CA PRO A 119 9.62 31.27 -20.69
C PRO A 119 9.79 30.89 -19.22
N ASP A 120 9.91 31.86 -18.31
CA ASP A 120 10.14 31.63 -16.88
C ASP A 120 8.83 31.24 -16.18
N MET A 121 7.73 31.88 -16.56
CA MET A 121 6.39 31.56 -16.08
C MET A 121 5.91 30.20 -16.59
N PHE A 122 6.24 29.86 -17.84
CA PHE A 122 6.00 28.53 -18.39
C PHE A 122 6.75 27.45 -17.59
N ARG A 123 8.05 27.64 -17.33
CA ARG A 123 8.83 26.72 -16.49
C ARG A 123 8.24 26.58 -15.09
N GLN A 124 7.77 27.68 -14.48
CA GLN A 124 7.14 27.63 -13.17
C GLN A 124 5.77 26.93 -13.18
N ALA A 125 4.97 27.12 -14.23
CA ALA A 125 3.68 26.45 -14.39
C ALA A 125 3.86 24.94 -14.59
N VAL A 126 4.81 24.54 -15.45
CA VAL A 126 5.22 23.14 -15.63
C VAL A 126 5.65 22.55 -14.30
N TYR A 127 6.54 23.23 -13.56
CA TYR A 127 6.96 22.81 -12.23
C TYR A 127 5.79 22.58 -11.26
N LYS A 128 4.87 23.55 -11.15
CA LYS A 128 3.69 23.42 -10.27
C LYS A 128 2.80 22.25 -10.66
N GLN A 129 2.61 22.02 -11.96
CA GLN A 129 1.77 20.94 -12.45
C GLN A 129 2.42 19.58 -12.24
N THR A 130 3.71 19.44 -12.52
CA THR A 130 4.44 18.19 -12.30
C THR A 130 4.43 17.82 -10.82
N MET A 131 4.70 18.78 -9.92
CA MET A 131 4.58 18.59 -8.47
C MET A 131 3.18 18.13 -8.02
N LYS A 132 2.12 18.65 -8.65
CA LYS A 132 0.74 18.23 -8.38
C LYS A 132 0.50 16.79 -8.83
N LEU A 133 0.94 16.44 -10.04
CA LEU A 133 0.83 15.06 -10.56
C LEU A 133 1.57 14.08 -9.65
N PHE A 134 2.74 14.46 -9.14
CA PHE A 134 3.48 13.65 -8.16
C PHE A 134 2.70 13.46 -6.86
N ALA A 135 2.14 14.53 -6.30
CA ALA A 135 1.36 14.42 -5.07
C ALA A 135 0.13 13.51 -5.24
N GLU A 136 -0.56 13.57 -6.38
CA GLU A 136 -1.70 12.71 -6.70
C GLU A 136 -1.30 11.24 -6.87
N LEU A 137 -0.16 10.97 -7.53
CA LEU A 137 0.36 9.61 -7.68
C LEU A 137 0.79 9.02 -6.33
N GLU A 138 1.42 9.83 -5.48
CA GLU A 138 1.86 9.42 -4.14
C GLU A 138 0.67 9.12 -3.20
N ILE A 139 -0.40 9.91 -3.26
CA ILE A 139 -1.64 9.64 -2.52
C ILE A 139 -2.24 8.31 -2.98
N LYS A 140 -2.41 8.11 -4.29
CA LYS A 140 -2.93 6.86 -4.85
C LYS A 140 -2.09 5.64 -4.48
N ARG A 141 -0.77 5.81 -4.34
CA ARG A 141 0.13 4.75 -3.88
C ARG A 141 -0.17 4.39 -2.42
N LYS A 142 -0.16 5.37 -1.53
CA LYS A 142 -0.46 5.15 -0.09
C LYS A 142 -1.82 4.50 0.11
N GLU A 143 -2.82 4.90 -0.68
CA GLU A 143 -4.13 4.28 -0.67
C GLU A 143 -4.10 2.81 -1.10
N ARG A 144 -3.34 2.49 -2.15
CA ARG A 144 -3.17 1.10 -2.64
C ARG A 144 -2.46 0.24 -1.61
N GLU A 145 -1.36 0.72 -1.04
CA GLU A 145 -0.60 0.03 0.00
C GLU A 145 -1.44 -0.18 1.27
N ALA A 146 -2.19 0.85 1.70
CA ALA A 146 -3.10 0.73 2.82
C ALA A 146 -4.19 -0.30 2.56
N LYS A 147 -4.74 -0.32 1.34
CA LYS A 147 -5.75 -1.31 0.93
C LYS A 147 -5.19 -2.73 0.95
N GLU A 148 -3.99 -2.94 0.39
CA GLU A 148 -3.30 -4.25 0.40
C GLU A 148 -3.03 -4.70 1.83
N MET A 149 -2.55 -3.80 2.70
CA MET A 149 -2.32 -4.07 4.12
C MET A 149 -3.60 -4.45 4.86
N HIS A 150 -4.71 -3.74 4.59
CA HIS A 150 -6.02 -4.05 5.16
C HIS A 150 -6.57 -5.40 4.68
N GLU A 151 -6.41 -5.73 3.39
CA GLU A 151 -6.78 -7.03 2.83
C GLU A 151 -5.96 -8.15 3.45
N ARG A 152 -4.64 -7.99 3.55
CA ARG A 152 -3.75 -8.95 4.21
C ARG A 152 -4.07 -9.14 5.69
N LYS A 153 -4.49 -8.08 6.39
CA LYS A 153 -4.93 -8.18 7.78
C LYS A 153 -6.22 -8.98 7.90
N ARG A 154 -7.23 -8.68 7.08
CA ARG A 154 -8.49 -9.43 7.05
C ARG A 154 -8.29 -10.90 6.72
N ALA A 155 -7.48 -11.21 5.71
CA ALA A 155 -7.20 -12.60 5.34
C ALA A 155 -6.57 -13.40 6.50
N ARG A 156 -5.65 -12.78 7.27
CA ARG A 156 -5.06 -13.42 8.45
C ARG A 156 -6.08 -13.61 9.58
N GLU A 157 -6.95 -12.63 9.81
CA GLU A 157 -8.01 -12.75 10.82
C GLU A 157 -9.00 -13.87 10.45
N GLU A 158 -9.41 -13.95 9.19
CA GLU A 158 -10.28 -15.01 8.66
C GLU A 158 -9.62 -16.40 8.75
N GLU A 159 -8.31 -16.51 8.47
CA GLU A 159 -7.55 -17.75 8.62
C GLU A 159 -7.51 -18.21 10.09
N ILE A 160 -7.26 -17.29 11.02
CA ILE A 160 -7.27 -17.59 12.46
C ILE A 160 -8.66 -18.03 12.90
N GLU A 161 -9.71 -17.32 12.50
CA GLU A 161 -11.10 -17.68 12.85
C GLU A 161 -11.48 -19.05 12.27
N ALA A 162 -11.09 -19.33 11.02
CA ALA A 162 -11.33 -20.63 10.38
C ALA A 162 -10.58 -21.75 11.10
N ALA A 163 -9.33 -21.51 11.52
CA ALA A 163 -8.55 -22.47 12.30
C ALA A 163 -9.18 -22.73 13.67
N GLU A 164 -9.63 -21.69 14.38
CA GLU A 164 -10.34 -21.83 15.65
C GLU A 164 -11.67 -22.58 15.49
N LYS A 165 -12.44 -22.27 14.44
CA LYS A 165 -13.69 -22.95 14.13
C LYS A 165 -13.46 -24.43 13.80
N ALA A 166 -12.46 -24.74 12.98
CA ALA A 166 -12.08 -26.11 12.65
C ALA A 166 -11.60 -26.87 13.90
N LYS A 167 -10.86 -26.21 14.80
CA LYS A 167 -10.46 -26.78 16.09
C LYS A 167 -11.69 -27.09 16.95
N ARG A 168 -12.60 -26.14 17.11
CA ARG A 168 -13.85 -26.31 17.87
C ARG A 168 -14.71 -27.44 17.30
N GLU A 169 -14.81 -27.55 15.98
CA GLU A 169 -15.55 -28.62 15.30
C GLU A 169 -14.90 -29.99 15.51
N ARG A 170 -13.57 -30.09 15.41
CA ARG A 170 -12.83 -31.33 15.72
C ARG A 170 -13.01 -31.76 17.17
N GLU A 171 -12.92 -30.82 18.11
CA GLU A 171 -13.15 -31.09 19.54
C GLU A 171 -14.59 -31.51 19.81
N TRP A 172 -15.57 -30.84 19.20
CA TRP A 172 -16.97 -31.23 19.28
C TRP A 172 -17.20 -32.63 18.72
N GLN A 173 -16.63 -32.94 17.56
CA GLN A 173 -16.79 -34.24 16.91
C GLN A 173 -16.15 -35.36 17.72
N LYS A 174 -14.95 -35.14 18.26
CA LYS A 174 -14.30 -36.06 19.19
C LYS A 174 -15.18 -36.32 20.42
N ASN A 175 -15.67 -35.26 21.06
CA ASN A 175 -16.56 -35.39 22.22
C ASN A 175 -17.89 -36.09 21.88
N PHE A 176 -18.43 -35.86 20.69
CA PHE A 176 -19.65 -36.50 20.19
C PHE A 176 -19.43 -38.01 19.93
N GLU A 177 -18.29 -38.38 19.34
CA GLU A 177 -17.88 -39.76 19.08
C GLU A 177 -17.54 -40.52 20.37
N GLU A 178 -16.83 -39.91 21.31
CA GLU A 178 -16.57 -40.51 22.63
C GLU A 178 -17.87 -40.73 23.41
N SER A 179 -18.81 -39.79 23.33
CA SER A 179 -20.16 -39.95 23.89
C SER A 179 -21.04 -40.92 23.07
N ARG A 180 -20.58 -41.45 21.93
CA ARG A 180 -21.33 -42.39 21.10
C ARG A 180 -21.41 -43.76 21.75
N ASP A 181 -20.32 -44.24 22.35
CA ASP A 181 -20.29 -45.58 22.96
C ASP A 181 -21.26 -45.67 24.15
N GLY A 182 -21.23 -44.67 25.04
CA GLY A 182 -22.19 -44.58 26.14
C GLY A 182 -23.65 -44.45 25.68
N ARG A 183 -23.91 -43.77 24.55
CA ARG A 183 -25.26 -43.69 23.96
C ARG A 183 -25.70 -45.01 23.35
N VAL A 184 -24.82 -45.70 22.63
CA VAL A 184 -25.09 -47.01 22.02
C VAL A 184 -25.31 -48.07 23.10
N ASP A 185 -24.54 -48.06 24.19
CA ASP A 185 -24.71 -48.98 25.31
C ASP A 185 -25.99 -48.72 26.10
N SER A 186 -26.35 -47.44 26.30
CA SER A 186 -27.66 -47.06 26.86
C SER A 186 -28.82 -47.55 25.98
N TRP A 187 -28.69 -47.43 24.65
CA TRP A 187 -29.68 -47.91 23.69
C TRP A 187 -29.79 -49.45 23.67
N ARG A 188 -28.66 -50.17 23.66
CA ARG A 188 -28.61 -51.63 23.77
C ARG A 188 -29.23 -52.12 25.09
N THR A 189 -28.97 -51.41 26.19
CA THR A 189 -29.56 -51.70 27.52
C THR A 189 -31.06 -51.42 27.53
N PHE A 190 -31.53 -50.38 26.84
CA PHE A 190 -32.95 -50.09 26.67
C PHE A 190 -33.68 -51.15 25.85
N GLN A 191 -33.09 -51.62 24.73
CA GLN A 191 -33.66 -52.71 23.94
C GLN A 191 -33.75 -54.03 24.73
N THR A 192 -32.71 -54.35 25.51
CA THR A 192 -32.68 -55.59 26.30
C THR A 192 -33.60 -55.54 27.54
N LYS A 193 -33.82 -54.36 28.14
CA LYS A 193 -34.82 -54.16 29.22
C LYS A 193 -36.27 -54.05 28.75
N GLY A 194 -36.52 -53.95 27.44
CA GLY A 194 -37.87 -53.85 26.86
C GLY A 194 -38.80 -55.03 27.11
N LYS A 195 -38.32 -56.14 27.70
CA LYS A 195 -39.14 -57.33 28.02
C LYS A 195 -39.62 -57.42 29.49
N LYS A 196 -39.29 -56.47 30.38
CA LYS A 196 -39.82 -56.49 31.76
C LYS A 196 -40.44 -55.16 32.14
N LYS A 197 -41.75 -55.03 31.87
CA LYS A 197 -42.56 -53.85 32.18
C LYS A 197 -42.99 -53.91 33.64
N GLU A 198 -42.22 -53.29 34.54
CA GLU A 198 -42.70 -52.94 35.88
C GLU A 198 -43.06 -51.45 35.89
N LYS A 199 -44.34 -51.16 36.11
CA LYS A 199 -44.88 -49.80 36.19
C LYS A 199 -44.39 -49.13 37.46
N LYS A 200 -43.45 -48.18 37.36
CA LYS A 200 -43.28 -47.11 38.36
C LYS A 200 -43.25 -45.75 37.68
N ASN A 201 -44.05 -44.84 38.23
CA ASN A 201 -44.34 -43.50 37.73
C ASN A 201 -43.06 -42.75 37.33
N ARG A 202 -42.91 -42.47 36.03
CA ARG A 202 -41.88 -41.57 35.48
C ARG A 202 -42.42 -40.15 35.48
N SER A 203 -42.34 -39.49 36.64
CA SER A 203 -42.20 -38.04 36.65
C SER A 203 -40.72 -37.71 36.36
N PHE A 204 -40.48 -36.61 35.63
CA PHE A 204 -39.15 -36.04 35.33
C PHE A 204 -38.31 -36.71 34.23
N LEU A 205 -38.69 -36.51 32.96
CA LEU A 205 -37.70 -36.13 31.96
C LEU A 205 -37.65 -34.59 31.93
N LYS A 206 -36.74 -33.99 32.70
CA LYS A 206 -36.33 -32.60 32.47
C LYS A 206 -35.19 -32.62 31.44
N PRO A 207 -35.27 -31.84 30.34
CA PRO A 207 -34.15 -31.67 29.43
C PRO A 207 -32.90 -31.21 30.20
N PRO A 208 -31.70 -31.68 29.83
CA PRO A 208 -30.48 -31.17 30.43
C PRO A 208 -30.39 -29.67 30.18
N LYS A 209 -30.11 -28.88 31.24
CA LYS A 209 -29.92 -27.43 31.11
C LYS A 209 -28.75 -27.17 30.16
N VAL A 210 -29.05 -26.47 29.07
CA VAL A 210 -28.03 -25.90 28.17
C VAL A 210 -27.18 -24.98 29.02
N LYS A 211 -25.94 -25.38 29.34
CA LYS A 211 -24.95 -24.45 29.86
C LYS A 211 -24.57 -23.55 28.69
N MET A 212 -25.05 -22.32 28.69
CA MET A 212 -24.46 -21.28 27.84
C MET A 212 -23.02 -21.11 28.31
N GLU A 213 -22.08 -21.49 27.44
CA GLU A 213 -20.66 -21.26 27.59
C GLU A 213 -20.48 -19.75 27.81
N GLN A 214 -20.04 -19.36 29.01
CA GLN A 214 -19.66 -17.98 29.28
C GLN A 214 -18.40 -17.71 28.46
N ARG A 215 -18.57 -16.92 27.41
CA ARG A 215 -17.48 -16.36 26.63
C ARG A 215 -16.87 -15.25 27.50
N GLU A 216 -15.75 -15.55 28.16
CA GLU A 216 -14.88 -14.53 28.75
C GLU A 216 -14.31 -13.60 27.68
#